data_AF-D5K9Y1-F1
#
_entry.id   AF-D5K9Y1-F1
#
_cell.length_a   1.000
_cell.length_b   1.000
_cell.length_c   1.000
_cell.angle_alpha   90.00
_cell.angle_beta   90.00
_cell.angle_gamma   90.00
#
_symmetry.space_group_name_H-M   'P 1'
#
loop_
_entity.id
_entity.type
_entity.pdbx_description
1 polymer ?
#
loop_
_entity_poly.entity_id
_entity_poly.type
_entity_poly.pdbx_seq_one_letter_code
_entity_poly.pdbx_strand_id
1 'polypeptide(L)'
;LTTKADASIVWVSRRRKTGTDHDALVGALRKLELPKGDFFSWVACESKAAKEVRALLVEEFGANPKWTRASGYWRRGASGVHDHFDE
;
A
#
# COMPACT_ATOMS: atom_id res chain seq x y z
N LEU A 1 17.23 6.24 11.06
CA LEU A 1 17.79 5.90 9.74
C LEU A 1 18.27 7.21 9.13
N THR A 2 19.57 7.36 8.91
CA THR A 2 20.13 8.61 8.36
C THR A 2 20.10 8.54 6.84
N THR A 3 19.44 9.50 6.22
CA THR A 3 19.43 9.68 4.76
C THR A 3 19.59 11.17 4.45
N LYS A 4 20.05 11.48 3.23
CA LYS A 4 20.13 12.85 2.71
C LYS A 4 18.78 13.37 2.20
N ALA A 5 17.79 12.50 2.08
CA ALA A 5 16.44 12.85 1.66
C ALA A 5 15.56 13.28 2.85
N ASP A 6 14.49 14.02 2.57
CA ASP A 6 13.39 14.20 3.52
C ASP A 6 12.51 12.94 3.52
N ALA A 7 12.71 12.09 4.53
CA ALA A 7 12.10 10.76 4.59
C ALA A 7 11.31 10.58 5.88
N SER A 8 10.01 10.28 5.72
CA SER A 8 9.13 9.85 6.81
C SER A 8 8.92 8.34 6.76
N ILE A 9 9.18 7.65 7.88
CA ILE A 9 9.04 6.19 7.97
C ILE A 9 7.99 5.86 9.03
N VAL A 10 6.91 5.19 8.60
CA VAL A 10 5.82 4.77 9.47
C VAL A 10 5.82 3.24 9.59
N TRP A 11 6.05 2.74 10.80
CA TRP A 11 5.98 1.32 11.10
C TRP A 11 4.56 0.92 11.50
N VAL A 12 3.96 0.01 10.73
CA VAL A 12 2.61 -0.48 11.00
C VAL A 12 2.69 -1.90 11.56
N SER A 13 2.42 -2.04 12.86
CA SER A 13 2.37 -3.34 13.52
C SER A 13 1.01 -4.00 13.36
N ARG A 14 0.97 -5.31 13.12
CA ARG A 14 -0.26 -6.13 13.18
C ARG A 14 -0.77 -6.17 14.62
N ARG A 15 -1.71 -5.30 14.99
CA ARG A 15 -2.33 -5.36 16.33
C ARG A 15 -3.53 -6.33 16.27
N ARG A 16 -3.29 -7.58 16.65
CA ARG A 16 -4.33 -8.61 16.80
C ARG A 16 -5.24 -8.26 17.99
N LYS A 17 -6.30 -7.50 17.79
CA LYS A 17 -7.44 -7.48 18.71
C LYS A 17 -8.74 -7.86 18.02
N THR A 18 -9.01 -7.33 16.83
CA THR A 18 -10.11 -7.74 15.93
C THR A 18 -9.83 -7.15 14.55
N GLY A 19 -9.64 -7.98 13.53
CA GLY A 19 -9.35 -7.51 12.17
C GLY A 19 -8.39 -8.43 11.41
N THR A 20 -8.34 -8.24 10.10
CA THR A 20 -7.41 -8.94 9.20
C THR A 20 -6.11 -8.15 9.09
N ASP A 21 -5.05 -8.79 8.56
CA ASP A 21 -3.74 -8.15 8.43
C ASP A 21 -3.74 -6.94 7.47
N HIS A 22 -4.71 -6.84 6.53
CA HIS A 22 -4.81 -5.72 5.57
C HIS A 22 -5.37 -4.44 6.18
N ASP A 23 -6.28 -4.55 7.15
CA ASP A 23 -6.97 -3.41 7.75
C ASP A 23 -6.00 -2.41 8.40
N ALA A 24 -4.89 -2.91 8.95
CA ALA A 24 -3.89 -2.07 9.61
C ALA A 24 -3.14 -1.17 8.61
N LEU A 25 -2.81 -1.69 7.42
CA LEU A 25 -2.06 -0.94 6.40
C LEU A 25 -2.95 0.12 5.75
N VAL A 26 -4.18 -0.24 5.39
CA VAL A 26 -5.19 0.68 4.85
C VAL A 26 -5.50 1.79 5.86
N GLY A 27 -5.72 1.43 7.12
CA GLY A 27 -5.99 2.39 8.19
C GLY A 27 -4.81 3.31 8.51
N ALA A 28 -3.57 2.86 8.31
CA ALA A 28 -2.39 3.71 8.45
C ALA A 28 -2.26 4.68 7.28
N LEU A 29 -2.46 4.21 6.04
CA LEU A 29 -2.39 5.04 4.84
C LEU A 29 -3.40 6.20 4.89
N ARG A 30 -4.64 5.95 5.33
CA ARG A 30 -5.66 7.01 5.50
C ARG A 30 -5.28 8.13 6.47
N LYS A 31 -4.30 7.91 7.34
CA LYS A 31 -3.80 8.92 8.30
C LYS A 31 -2.60 9.70 7.77
N LEU A 32 -2.08 9.34 6.59
CA LEU A 32 -0.96 10.04 5.99
C LEU A 32 -1.47 11.23 5.18
N GLU A 33 -0.71 12.32 5.26
CA GLU A 33 -0.82 13.42 4.32
C GLU A 33 0.13 13.13 3.16
N LEU A 34 -0.42 12.79 2.00
CA LEU A 34 0.38 12.60 0.79
C LEU A 34 0.72 13.96 0.15
N PRO A 35 1.85 14.05 -0.58
CA PRO A 35 2.21 15.26 -1.30
C PRO A 35 1.07 15.73 -2.21
N LYS A 36 0.83 17.04 -2.25
CA LYS A 36 -0.13 17.63 -3.19
C LYS A 36 0.40 17.49 -4.62
N GLY A 37 -0.51 17.13 -5.53
CA GLY A 37 -0.19 16.98 -6.94
C GLY A 37 0.36 15.59 -7.26
N ASP A 38 1.36 15.57 -8.13
CA ASP A 38 1.85 14.38 -8.78
C ASP A 38 2.85 13.61 -7.90
N PHE A 39 2.58 12.32 -7.67
CA PHE A 39 3.51 11.42 -6.98
C PHE A 39 3.53 10.03 -7.61
N PHE A 40 4.66 9.36 -7.42
CA PHE A 40 4.80 7.94 -7.72
C PHE A 40 4.50 7.11 -6.47
N SER A 41 3.75 6.04 -6.63
CA SER A 41 3.47 5.10 -5.53
C SER A 41 3.84 3.67 -5.90
N TRP A 42 4.40 2.97 -4.93
CA TRP A 42 4.82 1.58 -5.05
C TRP A 42 4.29 0.77 -3.88
N VAL A 43 3.55 -0.29 -4.19
CA VAL A 43 2.86 -1.13 -3.21
C VAL A 43 3.27 -2.58 -3.47
N ALA A 44 3.89 -3.23 -2.49
CA ALA A 44 4.15 -4.66 -2.54
C ALA A 44 3.82 -5.32 -1.20
N CYS A 45 2.81 -6.17 -1.19
CA CYS A 45 2.38 -6.89 0.01
C CYS A 45 1.54 -8.13 -0.37
N GLU A 46 0.59 -8.52 0.48
CA GLU A 46 -0.36 -9.60 0.17
C GLU A 46 -1.32 -9.14 -0.93
N SER A 47 -1.73 -10.03 -1.84
CA SER A 47 -2.50 -9.67 -3.04
C SER A 47 -3.78 -8.88 -2.79
N LYS A 48 -4.60 -9.27 -1.80
CA LYS A 48 -5.82 -8.53 -1.48
C LYS A 48 -5.49 -7.15 -0.89
N ALA A 49 -4.51 -7.10 0.01
CA ALA A 49 -4.04 -5.86 0.60
C ALA A 49 -3.48 -4.89 -0.47
N ALA A 50 -2.68 -5.39 -1.42
CA ALA A 50 -2.10 -4.58 -2.48
C ALA A 50 -3.18 -3.99 -3.39
N LYS A 51 -4.19 -4.78 -3.73
CA LYS A 51 -5.35 -4.32 -4.51
C LYS A 51 -6.13 -3.22 -3.77
N GLU A 52 -6.43 -3.41 -2.49
CA GLU A 52 -7.16 -2.43 -1.67
C GLU A 52 -6.36 -1.12 -1.48
N VAL A 53 -5.06 -1.22 -1.22
CA VAL A 53 -4.18 -0.03 -1.08
C VAL A 53 -4.09 0.74 -2.40
N ARG A 54 -3.98 0.05 -3.55
CA ARG A 54 -4.00 0.73 -4.86
C ARG A 54 -5.31 1.48 -5.10
N ALA A 55 -6.45 0.84 -4.84
CA ALA A 55 -7.75 1.48 -5.00
C ALA A 55 -7.83 2.75 -4.12
N LEU A 56 -7.41 2.65 -2.86
CA LEU A 56 -7.35 3.78 -1.94
C LEU A 56 -6.50 4.94 -2.48
N LEU A 57 -5.29 4.65 -2.98
CA LEU A 57 -4.38 5.67 -3.55
C LEU A 57 -5.00 6.39 -4.75
N VAL A 58 -5.64 5.66 -5.67
CA VAL A 58 -6.22 6.25 -6.88
C VAL A 58 -7.53 6.98 -6.57
N GLU A 59 -8.43 6.36 -5.81
CA GLU A 59 -9.80 6.83 -5.62
C GLU A 59 -9.91 7.92 -4.54
N GLU A 60 -9.22 7.78 -3.41
CA GLU A 60 -9.30 8.75 -2.31
C GLU A 60 -8.17 9.79 -2.36
N PHE A 61 -6.96 9.39 -2.74
CA PHE A 61 -5.79 10.29 -2.77
C PHE A 61 -5.50 10.90 -4.15
N GLY A 62 -6.25 10.52 -5.19
CA GLY A 62 -6.11 11.08 -6.53
C GLY A 62 -4.78 10.73 -7.22
N ALA A 63 -4.14 9.63 -6.81
CA ALA A 63 -2.91 9.17 -7.44
C ALA A 63 -3.14 8.86 -8.92
N ASN A 64 -2.18 9.22 -9.78
CA ASN A 64 -2.21 8.85 -11.18
C ASN A 64 -2.10 7.31 -11.31
N PRO A 65 -3.07 6.60 -11.94
CA PRO A 65 -3.03 5.14 -12.08
C PRO A 65 -1.77 4.65 -12.81
N LYS A 66 -1.29 5.42 -13.80
CA LYS A 66 -0.10 5.07 -14.59
C LYS A 66 1.20 5.15 -13.77
N TRP A 67 1.18 5.86 -12.65
CA TRP A 67 2.32 6.02 -11.73
C TRP A 67 2.11 5.31 -10.39
N THR A 68 1.08 4.45 -10.32
CA THR A 68 0.76 3.65 -9.15
C THR A 68 1.03 2.19 -9.45
N ARG A 69 2.20 1.70 -9.01
CA ARG A 69 2.61 0.31 -9.16
C ARG A 69 2.17 -0.49 -7.94
N ALA A 70 1.42 -1.56 -8.16
CA ALA A 70 0.99 -2.44 -7.08
C ALA A 70 1.17 -3.90 -7.45
N SER A 71 1.75 -4.68 -6.54
CA SER A 71 2.00 -6.10 -6.74
C SER A 71 1.70 -6.91 -5.49
N GLY A 72 0.96 -8.00 -5.67
CA GLY A 72 0.76 -9.02 -4.65
C GLY A 72 1.91 -10.02 -4.69
N TYR A 73 2.79 -10.00 -3.69
CA TYR A 73 3.93 -10.93 -3.61
C TYR A 73 3.53 -12.33 -3.16
N TRP A 74 2.40 -12.43 -2.46
CA TRP A 74 1.85 -13.68 -1.98
C TRP A 74 0.34 -13.52 -1.77
N ARG A 75 -0.37 -14.63 -1.79
CA ARG A 75 -1.82 -14.68 -1.57
C ARG A 75 -2.14 -15.71 -0.50
N ARG A 76 -2.97 -15.33 0.48
CA ARG A 76 -3.38 -16.27 1.53
C ARG A 76 -4.14 -17.46 0.92
N GLY A 77 -3.74 -18.67 1.28
CA GLY A 77 -4.37 -19.89 0.78
C GLY A 77 -3.88 -20.35 -0.61
N ALA A 78 -2.88 -19.68 -1.19
CA ALA A 78 -2.25 -20.10 -2.43
C ALA A 78 -0.73 -20.21 -2.26
N SER A 79 -0.10 -21.04 -3.08
CA SER A 79 1.37 -21.21 -3.12
C SER A 79 1.90 -20.81 -4.50
N GLY A 80 3.07 -20.16 -4.54
CA GLY A 80 3.73 -19.77 -5.79
C GLY A 80 3.04 -18.67 -6.60
N VAL A 81 2.10 -17.92 -6.01
CA VAL A 81 1.35 -16.87 -6.71
C VAL A 81 2.02 -15.50 -6.50
N HIS A 82 2.23 -14.79 -7.60
CA HIS A 82 2.45 -13.35 -7.64
C HIS A 82 1.39 -12.69 -8.52
N ASP A 83 0.92 -11.49 -8.15
CA ASP A 83 -0.05 -10.71 -8.91
C ASP A 83 0.51 -9.32 -9.21
N HIS A 84 0.19 -8.77 -10.38
CA HIS A 84 0.46 -7.37 -10.74
C HIS A 84 -0.88 -6.65 -10.96
N PHE A 85 -1.00 -5.44 -10.42
CA PHE A 85 -2.23 -4.63 -10.46
C PHE A 85 -2.00 -3.28 -11.17
N ASP A 86 -1.17 -3.27 -12.22
CA ASP A 86 -0.68 -2.05 -12.86
C ASP A 86 -1.65 -1.42 -13.89
N GLU A 87 -2.85 -1.99 -14.09
CA GLU A 87 -3.90 -1.50 -15.01
C GLU A 87 -4.88 -0.54 -14.34
#